data_AF-A0A1R0WWP8-F1
#
_entry.id   AF-A0A1R0WWP8-F1
#
_cell.length_a   1.000
_cell.length_b   1.000
_cell.length_c   1.000
_cell.angle_alpha   90.00
_cell.angle_beta   90.00
_cell.angle_gamma   90.00
#
_symmetry.space_group_name_H-M   'P 1'
#
loop_
_entity.id
_entity.type
_entity.pdbx_description
1 polymer ?
#
loop_
_entity_poly.entity_id
_entity_poly.type
_entity_poly.pdbx_seq_one_letter_code
_entity_poly.pdbx_strand_id
1 'polypeptide(L)'
;MANDFGQTNATPIYFAVDRDMTTTQITGNVVPYFQGIMSVLNSSTQNPNGYKVGIYGSRAVCAYIRGSFSATTRYTFIVDNSWAGTFNDWNLRQYNFNTTLGSGNGQIKIDYVESSSHGGGGWK
;
A
#
# COMPACT_ATOMS: atom_id res chain seq x y z
N MET A 1 3.77 -16.54 -2.04
CA MET A 1 2.71 -15.87 -2.83
C MET A 1 3.27 -14.97 -3.92
N ALA A 2 3.95 -13.85 -3.63
CA ALA A 2 4.46 -12.95 -4.68
C ALA A 2 5.29 -13.67 -5.77
N ASN A 3 6.27 -14.47 -5.34
CA ASN A 3 7.08 -15.30 -6.25
C ASN A 3 6.22 -16.27 -7.08
N ASP A 4 5.24 -16.90 -6.45
CA ASP A 4 4.41 -17.94 -7.07
C ASP A 4 3.49 -17.35 -8.15
N PHE A 5 3.18 -16.05 -8.07
CA PHE A 5 2.41 -15.30 -9.08
C PHE A 5 3.30 -14.59 -10.11
N GLY A 6 4.61 -14.84 -10.11
CA GLY A 6 5.53 -14.27 -11.10
C GLY A 6 5.79 -12.77 -10.90
N GLN A 7 5.66 -12.25 -9.68
CA GLN A 7 5.94 -10.85 -9.40
C GLN A 7 7.40 -10.48 -9.71
N THR A 8 7.60 -9.51 -10.59
CA THR A 8 8.93 -9.01 -10.98
C THR A 8 9.72 -8.54 -9.75
N ASN A 9 11.02 -8.86 -9.71
CA ASN A 9 11.92 -8.49 -8.64
C ASN A 9 11.94 -6.96 -8.39
N ALA A 10 12.27 -6.57 -7.16
CA ALA A 10 12.40 -5.17 -6.72
C ALA A 10 11.12 -4.31 -6.85
N THR A 11 9.95 -4.93 -7.01
CA THR A 11 8.63 -4.26 -7.01
C THR A 11 8.00 -4.23 -5.60
N PRO A 12 7.07 -3.31 -5.31
CA PRO A 12 6.44 -3.22 -4.00
C PRO A 12 5.40 -4.32 -3.77
N ILE A 13 5.25 -4.71 -2.50
CA ILE A 13 4.08 -5.42 -1.99
C ILE A 13 3.35 -4.46 -1.06
N TYR A 14 2.07 -4.18 -1.32
CA TYR A 14 1.26 -3.26 -0.50
C TYR A 14 0.61 -3.99 0.67
N PHE A 15 1.14 -3.77 1.87
CA PHE A 15 0.59 -4.29 3.12
C PHE A 15 -0.53 -3.36 3.62
N ALA A 16 -1.69 -3.94 3.92
CA ALA A 16 -2.90 -3.17 4.18
C ALA A 16 -3.10 -2.84 5.66
N VAL A 17 -3.44 -1.58 5.92
CA VAL A 17 -4.04 -1.09 7.16
C VAL A 17 -5.42 -0.54 6.81
N ASP A 18 -6.39 -1.45 6.68
CA ASP A 18 -7.75 -1.14 6.21
C ASP A 18 -8.67 -0.68 7.36
N ARG A 19 -8.22 0.37 8.06
CA ARG A 19 -9.00 1.01 9.13
C ARG A 19 -8.52 2.43 9.32
N ASP A 20 -9.44 3.32 9.68
CA ASP A 20 -9.08 4.63 10.20
C ASP A 20 -8.45 4.50 11.59
N MET A 21 -7.15 4.79 11.70
CA MET A 21 -6.37 4.63 12.92
C MET A 21 -6.01 6.00 13.49
N THR A 22 -6.17 6.15 14.80
CA THR A 22 -5.65 7.32 15.53
C THR A 22 -4.13 7.28 15.62
N THR A 23 -3.49 8.43 15.91
CA THR A 23 -2.04 8.49 16.10
C THR A 23 -1.53 7.48 17.13
N THR A 24 -2.24 7.29 18.24
CA THR A 24 -1.87 6.30 19.28
C THR A 24 -1.95 4.86 18.76
N GLN A 25 -2.96 4.54 17.93
CA GLN A 25 -3.06 3.23 17.30
C GLN A 25 -1.98 3.02 16.24
N ILE A 26 -1.63 4.08 15.50
CA ILE A 26 -0.53 4.04 14.53
C ILE A 26 0.78 3.72 15.24
N THR A 27 1.13 4.46 16.29
CA THR A 27 2.39 4.23 17.01
C THR A 27 2.41 2.92 17.78
N GLY A 28 1.28 2.54 18.40
CA GLY A 28 1.19 1.34 19.23
C GLY A 28 1.05 0.03 18.45
N ASN A 29 0.43 0.05 17.27
CA ASN A 29 0.07 -1.18 16.54
C ASN A 29 0.66 -1.22 15.12
N VAL A 30 0.51 -0.13 14.35
CA VAL A 30 0.92 -0.11 12.94
C VAL A 30 2.44 -0.07 12.81
N VAL A 31 3.14 0.69 13.65
CA VAL A 31 4.61 0.74 13.64
C VAL A 31 5.24 -0.63 13.94
N PRO A 32 4.87 -1.35 15.03
CA PRO A 32 5.38 -2.70 15.26
C PRO A 32 5.09 -3.68 14.12
N TYR A 33 3.88 -3.59 13.52
CA TYR A 33 3.52 -4.40 12.36
C TYR A 33 4.48 -4.16 11.18
N PHE A 34 4.75 -2.91 10.84
CA PHE A 34 5.69 -2.58 9.76
C PHE A 34 7.14 -2.86 10.11
N GLN A 35 7.55 -2.79 11.38
CA GLN A 35 8.88 -3.23 11.81
C GLN A 35 9.08 -4.74 11.55
N GLY A 36 8.05 -5.55 11.81
CA GLY A 36 8.05 -6.98 11.48
C GLY A 36 8.13 -7.24 9.97
N ILE A 37 7.38 -6.50 9.16
CA ILE A 37 7.48 -6.59 7.69
C ILE A 37 8.90 -6.24 7.22
N MET A 38 9.45 -5.13 7.72
CA MET A 38 10.77 -4.65 7.30
C MET A 38 11.90 -5.58 7.72
N SER A 39 11.78 -6.29 8.84
CA SER A 39 12.81 -7.27 9.25
C SER A 39 12.93 -8.43 8.26
N VAL A 40 11.83 -8.81 7.61
CA VAL A 40 11.81 -9.80 6.53
C VAL A 40 12.27 -9.19 5.21
N LEU A 41 11.69 -8.06 4.80
CA LEU A 41 11.99 -7.46 3.49
C LEU A 41 13.44 -6.94 3.38
N ASN A 42 14.07 -6.57 4.49
CA ASN A 42 15.49 -6.17 4.50
C ASN A 42 16.45 -7.36 4.55
N SER A 43 15.96 -8.57 4.78
CA SER A 43 16.79 -9.77 4.84
C SER A 43 16.98 -10.33 3.43
N SER A 44 18.22 -10.35 2.93
CA SER A 44 18.52 -10.91 1.60
C SER A 44 18.27 -12.42 1.50
N THR A 45 18.27 -13.14 2.62
CA THR A 45 17.96 -14.57 2.68
C THR A 45 16.46 -14.83 2.64
N GLN A 46 15.64 -13.98 3.27
CA GLN A 46 14.18 -14.14 3.27
C GLN A 46 13.49 -13.43 2.10
N ASN A 47 14.13 -12.39 1.55
CA ASN A 47 13.65 -11.61 0.41
C ASN A 47 14.70 -11.57 -0.72
N PRO A 48 15.05 -12.72 -1.32
CA PRO A 48 16.07 -12.79 -2.36
C PRO A 48 15.69 -12.02 -3.64
N ASN A 49 14.38 -11.77 -3.85
CA ASN A 49 13.86 -10.99 -4.97
C ASN A 49 13.80 -9.49 -4.70
N GLY A 50 14.18 -9.05 -3.50
CA GLY A 50 14.30 -7.64 -3.15
C GLY A 50 12.99 -6.86 -3.17
N TYR A 51 11.85 -7.50 -2.90
CA TYR A 51 10.57 -6.81 -2.84
C TYR A 51 10.59 -5.66 -1.85
N LYS A 52 9.92 -4.57 -2.22
CA LYS A 52 9.90 -3.34 -1.45
C LYS A 52 8.62 -3.26 -0.62
N VAL A 53 8.68 -2.48 0.46
CA VAL A 53 7.48 -2.20 1.25
C VAL A 53 6.59 -1.19 0.52
N GLY A 54 5.32 -1.57 0.36
CA GLY A 54 4.21 -0.67 0.07
C GLY A 54 3.23 -0.69 1.23
N ILE A 55 2.56 0.44 1.47
CA ILE A 55 1.54 0.57 2.52
C ILE A 55 0.24 1.01 1.88
N TYR A 56 -0.83 0.27 2.12
CA TYR A 56 -2.20 0.74 1.89
C TYR A 56 -2.84 1.21 3.19
N GLY A 57 -3.53 2.36 3.18
CA GLY A 57 -4.28 2.84 4.33
C GLY A 57 -4.67 4.31 4.25
N SER A 58 -5.14 4.86 5.39
CA SER A 58 -5.49 6.28 5.48
C SER A 58 -4.30 7.19 5.16
N ARG A 59 -4.59 8.44 4.80
CA ARG A 59 -3.55 9.45 4.58
C ARG A 59 -2.65 9.60 5.82
N ALA A 60 -3.19 9.49 7.03
CA ALA A 60 -2.42 9.55 8.27
C ALA A 60 -1.48 8.35 8.44
N VAL A 61 -1.97 7.12 8.18
CA VAL A 61 -1.13 5.91 8.21
C VAL A 61 -0.02 5.98 7.18
N CYS A 62 -0.37 6.31 5.92
CA CYS A 62 0.61 6.42 4.84
C CYS A 62 1.65 7.49 5.18
N ALA A 63 1.26 8.68 5.64
CA ALA A 63 2.21 9.74 6.04
C ALA A 63 3.21 9.23 7.09
N TYR A 64 2.69 8.58 8.13
CA TYR A 64 3.49 8.15 9.26
C TYR A 64 4.54 7.11 8.84
N ILE A 65 4.12 6.07 8.11
CA ILE A 65 5.03 4.99 7.72
C ILE A 65 5.95 5.41 6.56
N ARG A 66 5.48 6.26 5.65
CA ARG A 66 6.28 6.86 4.58
C ARG A 66 7.48 7.61 5.15
N GLY A 67 7.26 8.40 6.20
CA GLY A 67 8.30 9.20 6.84
C GLY A 67 9.04 10.08 5.83
N SER A 68 10.38 10.11 5.91
CA SER A 68 11.25 10.89 5.03
C SER A 68 11.80 10.15 3.82
N PHE A 69 11.38 8.90 3.58
CA PHE A 69 11.90 8.10 2.46
C PHE A 69 11.49 8.71 1.10
N SER A 70 11.87 8.13 -0.04
CA SER A 70 11.26 8.47 -1.35
C SER A 70 10.11 7.53 -1.73
N ALA A 71 9.23 7.96 -2.65
CA ALA A 71 8.08 7.19 -3.12
C ALA A 71 8.47 5.91 -3.88
N THR A 72 9.74 5.75 -4.23
CA THR A 72 10.33 4.55 -4.84
C THR A 72 11.06 3.64 -3.84
N THR A 73 11.13 4.07 -2.57
CA THR A 73 11.71 3.32 -1.45
C THR A 73 10.62 2.79 -0.51
N ARG A 74 9.63 3.63 -0.17
CA ARG A 74 8.43 3.24 0.58
C ARG A 74 7.19 3.68 -0.18
N TYR A 75 6.54 2.72 -0.82
CA TYR A 75 5.39 3.00 -1.66
C TYR A 75 4.15 3.24 -0.81
N THR A 76 3.28 4.14 -1.24
CA THR A 76 2.03 4.43 -0.54
C THR A 76 0.84 4.35 -1.47
N PHE A 77 -0.19 3.69 -0.98
CA PHE A 77 -1.49 3.54 -1.62
C PHE A 77 -2.53 4.10 -0.67
N ILE A 78 -2.91 5.36 -0.88
CA ILE A 78 -3.86 6.02 -0.01
C ILE A 78 -5.30 5.61 -0.36
N VAL A 79 -6.13 5.55 0.65
CA VAL A 79 -7.58 5.61 0.51
C VAL A 79 -8.03 7.07 0.60
N ASP A 80 -8.76 7.54 -0.41
CA ASP A 80 -9.26 8.92 -0.50
C ASP A 80 -10.73 8.97 -0.08
N ASN A 81 -10.96 8.84 1.22
CA ASN A 81 -12.27 8.91 1.85
C ASN A 81 -12.20 9.81 3.10
N SER A 82 -13.15 9.64 4.02
CA SER A 82 -13.23 10.44 5.25
C SER A 82 -12.21 10.07 6.34
N TRP A 83 -11.30 9.12 6.11
CA TRP A 83 -10.29 8.71 7.08
C TRP A 83 -9.23 9.79 7.28
N ALA A 84 -8.58 9.78 8.44
CA ALA A 84 -7.74 10.88 8.87
C ALA A 84 -6.48 11.11 8.00
N GLY A 85 -6.02 12.36 7.96
CA GLY A 85 -4.72 12.80 7.41
C GLY A 85 -4.80 13.64 6.13
N THR A 86 -3.68 14.30 5.78
CA THR A 86 -3.59 15.27 4.66
C THR A 86 -2.47 14.95 3.65
N PHE A 87 -1.94 13.74 3.69
CA PHE A 87 -0.77 13.33 2.91
C PHE A 87 -1.04 13.17 1.42
N ASN A 88 -0.29 13.89 0.57
CA ASN A 88 -0.46 13.93 -0.89
C ASN A 88 0.74 13.37 -1.69
N ASP A 89 1.81 12.88 -1.06
CA ASP A 89 2.97 12.26 -1.72
C ASP A 89 2.76 10.75 -1.95
N TRP A 90 1.65 10.38 -2.61
CA TRP A 90 1.24 8.98 -2.79
C TRP A 90 1.65 8.40 -4.14
N ASN A 91 1.72 7.06 -4.23
CA ASN A 91 1.94 6.33 -5.48
C ASN A 91 0.62 5.93 -6.14
N LEU A 92 -0.31 5.42 -5.32
CA LEU A 92 -1.65 5.00 -5.74
C LEU A 92 -2.71 5.71 -4.89
N ARG A 93 -3.85 6.02 -5.48
CA ARG A 93 -5.01 6.60 -4.78
C ARG A 93 -6.29 5.86 -5.15
N GLN A 94 -6.93 5.26 -4.16
CA GLN A 94 -8.27 4.68 -4.29
C GLN A 94 -9.29 5.78 -4.01
N TYR A 95 -10.16 6.10 -4.96
CA TYR A 95 -10.99 7.31 -4.88
C TYR A 95 -12.48 7.09 -5.16
N ASN A 96 -12.86 5.93 -5.69
CA ASN A 96 -14.26 5.59 -5.91
C ASN A 96 -14.47 4.11 -5.59
N PHE A 97 -15.46 3.83 -4.74
CA PHE A 97 -15.58 2.59 -4.01
C PHE A 97 -16.81 1.82 -4.44
N ASN A 98 -16.72 0.49 -4.46
CA ASN A 98 -17.84 -0.42 -4.69
C ASN A 98 -18.60 -0.14 -6.00
N THR A 99 -17.89 0.34 -7.03
CA THR A 99 -18.50 0.52 -8.35
C THR A 99 -18.83 -0.84 -8.92
N THR A 100 -20.08 -0.98 -9.32
CA THR A 100 -20.59 -2.21 -9.91
C THR A 100 -20.34 -2.19 -11.41
N LEU A 101 -19.64 -3.20 -11.91
CA LEU A 101 -19.43 -3.43 -13.35
C LEU A 101 -20.12 -4.72 -13.79
N GLY A 102 -20.54 -4.75 -15.06
CA GLY A 102 -21.22 -5.89 -15.65
C GLY A 102 -22.72 -5.97 -15.33
N SER A 103 -23.32 -7.12 -15.62
CA SER A 103 -24.75 -7.39 -15.42
C SER A 103 -25.01 -8.87 -15.13
N GLY A 104 -26.17 -9.17 -14.53
CA GLY A 104 -26.56 -10.54 -14.18
C GLY A 104 -25.53 -11.25 -13.29
N ASN A 105 -25.24 -12.51 -13.61
CA ASN A 105 -24.26 -13.33 -12.87
C ASN A 105 -22.80 -12.89 -13.06
N GLY A 106 -22.52 -12.03 -14.03
CA GLY A 106 -21.17 -11.50 -14.28
C GLY A 106 -20.87 -10.21 -13.52
N GLN A 107 -21.77 -9.79 -12.64
CA GLN A 107 -21.61 -8.55 -11.87
C GLN A 107 -20.48 -8.67 -10.85
N ILE A 108 -19.60 -7.67 -10.84
CA ILE A 108 -18.52 -7.56 -9.84
C ILE A 108 -18.48 -6.14 -9.26
N LYS A 109 -18.04 -6.04 -8.00
CA LYS A 109 -17.72 -4.75 -7.38
C LYS A 109 -16.23 -4.51 -7.47
N ILE A 110 -15.87 -3.32 -7.93
CA ILE A 110 -14.49 -2.86 -8.02
C ILE A 110 -14.34 -1.50 -7.33
N ASP A 111 -13.10 -1.18 -6.99
CA ASP A 111 -12.72 0.17 -6.61
C ASP A 111 -11.83 0.77 -7.69
N TYR A 112 -12.01 2.06 -7.96
CA TYR A 112 -11.14 2.78 -8.87
C TYR A 112 -9.90 3.28 -8.16
N VAL A 113 -8.78 3.06 -8.82
CA VAL A 113 -7.45 3.45 -8.37
C VAL A 113 -6.77 4.20 -9.50
N GLU A 114 -6.09 5.30 -9.16
CA GLU A 114 -5.18 5.97 -10.08
C GLU A 114 -3.74 5.90 -9.57
N SER A 115 -2.79 6.03 -10.50
CA SER A 115 -1.36 6.14 -10.20
C SER A 115 -0.91 7.58 -10.35
N SER A 116 -0.07 8.04 -9.43
CA SER A 116 0.65 9.31 -9.58
C SER A 116 1.83 9.15 -10.54
N SER A 117 2.54 10.26 -10.78
CA SER A 117 3.81 10.29 -11.52
C SER A 117 4.93 9.50 -10.86
N HIS A 118 4.83 9.17 -9.56
CA HIS A 118 5.79 8.29 -8.87
C HIS A 118 5.68 6.83 -9.28
N GLY A 119 4.57 6.44 -9.92
CA GLY A 119 4.27 5.07 -10.33
C GLY A 119 3.91 4.15 -9.17
N GLY A 120 2.98 3.21 -9.41
CA GLY A 120 2.53 2.20 -8.43
C GLY A 120 3.40 0.95 -8.31
N GLY A 121 4.54 0.88 -9.01
CA GLY A 121 5.40 -0.31 -9.02
C GLY A 121 4.84 -1.49 -9.82
N GLY A 122 4.16 -1.21 -10.95
CA GLY A 122 3.61 -2.23 -11.84
C GLY A 122 4.66 -3.22 -12.36
N TRP A 123 4.23 -4.45 -12.57
CA TRP A 123 5.07 -5.56 -13.03
C TRP A 123 5.05 -5.56 -14.56
N LYS A 124 6.23 -5.54 -15.16
CA LYS A 124 6.43 -5.68 -16.61
C LYS A 124 7.14 -6.99 -16.87
#